data_AF-A0A9E5IFR7-F1
#
_entry.id   AF-A0A9E5IFR7-F1
#
_cell.length_a   1.000
_cell.length_b   1.000
_cell.length_c   1.000
_cell.angle_alpha   90.00
_cell.angle_beta   90.00
_cell.angle_gamma   90.00
#
_symmetry.space_group_name_H-M   'P 1'
#
loop_
_entity.id
_entity.type
_entity.pdbx_description
1 polymer ?
#
loop_
_entity_poly.entity_id
_entity_poly.type
_entity_poly.pdbx_seq_one_letter_code
_entity_poly.pdbx_strand_id
1 'polypeptide(L)'
;MNEIFQPALEPAATAGNLTNLVAERAWFEPERIMVSRPLGDGWQPVSARELEAEIRATAKGLIAAGVNIGDRVAIMARTRYEWTILDFAIWFAGGVTVPIYETSSAEQVDWIMTDSHSVAIIVETPQLRDLVKPVLPSFTANIWTMTENVLAQLAYLGRDVSDAEIDRRRGALNPDSLATLIYTSGTTGKPKGVQLTHGNFLAECGNVVQGAADLFMKPGGSTLLFLPVAHVFGRMVQIGSIRAGLHLAHCGDVLGRLTTDLASFKPTFVLAVPRIFEKVYNGAEAKADAAGKGAIFRKAAAVAIEYSQALDSGKISPALRIKHALFDKLVYSKIRHGLGGRVEAAISGGAPLGERLGHFYRGAGIRVLEGYGLTETTAGATLNLTTAHRVGSVGKPIPGTTI
;
A
#
# COMPACT_ATOMS: atom_id res chain seq x y z
N MET A 1 29.20 -18.36 2.91
CA MET A 1 28.07 -17.40 2.88
C MET A 1 26.92 -18.12 3.56
N ASN A 2 26.28 -17.54 4.58
CA ASN A 2 25.21 -18.21 5.31
C ASN A 2 23.90 -17.94 4.58
N GLU A 3 23.43 -18.91 3.80
CA GLU A 3 22.14 -18.86 3.12
C GLU A 3 21.02 -19.15 4.13
N ILE A 4 20.01 -18.29 4.18
CA ILE A 4 18.80 -18.51 4.99
C ILE A 4 17.61 -18.64 4.05
N PHE A 5 17.06 -19.84 3.97
CA PHE A 5 15.84 -20.13 3.22
C PHE A 5 14.63 -20.20 4.16
N GLN A 6 13.55 -19.51 3.80
CA GLN A 6 12.24 -19.67 4.43
C GLN A 6 11.29 -20.35 3.44
N PRO A 7 10.75 -21.55 3.73
CA PRO A 7 9.79 -22.21 2.86
C PRO A 7 8.55 -21.34 2.60
N ALA A 8 8.04 -21.40 1.38
CA ALA A 8 6.82 -20.69 1.01
C ALA A 8 5.61 -21.21 1.80
N LEU A 9 4.78 -20.29 2.29
CA LEU A 9 3.46 -20.62 2.83
C LEU A 9 2.44 -20.78 1.69
N GLU A 10 2.69 -20.10 0.57
CA GLU A 10 1.92 -20.23 -0.64
C GLU A 10 2.85 -20.53 -1.83
N PRO A 11 2.59 -21.60 -2.61
CA PRO A 11 3.42 -21.93 -3.76
C PRO A 11 3.35 -20.83 -4.82
N ALA A 12 4.41 -20.75 -5.64
CA ALA A 12 4.41 -19.87 -6.79
C ALA A 12 3.23 -20.20 -7.73
N ALA A 13 2.56 -19.16 -8.22
CA ALA A 13 1.41 -19.32 -9.10
C ALA A 13 1.84 -19.94 -10.44
N THR A 14 1.17 -21.03 -10.85
CA THR A 14 1.36 -21.67 -12.16
C THR A 14 0.27 -21.29 -13.18
N ALA A 15 -0.80 -20.65 -12.71
CA ALA A 15 -1.92 -20.17 -13.52
C ALA A 15 -2.57 -18.93 -12.86
N GLY A 16 -3.43 -18.26 -13.61
CA GLY A 16 -4.12 -17.05 -13.18
C GLY A 16 -3.25 -15.79 -13.22
N ASN A 17 -3.81 -14.68 -12.75
CA ASN A 17 -3.14 -13.38 -12.69
C ASN A 17 -3.80 -12.50 -11.62
N LEU A 18 -3.35 -11.25 -11.46
CA LEU A 18 -3.84 -10.38 -10.38
C LEU A 18 -5.32 -10.01 -10.52
N THR A 19 -5.92 -10.13 -11.71
CA THR A 19 -7.35 -9.84 -11.90
C THR A 19 -8.25 -10.85 -11.17
N ASN A 20 -7.77 -12.07 -10.95
CA ASN A 20 -8.46 -13.10 -10.20
C ASN A 20 -8.79 -12.67 -8.76
N LEU A 21 -7.91 -11.88 -8.13
CA LEU A 21 -8.07 -11.44 -6.75
C LEU A 21 -9.39 -10.67 -6.52
N VAL A 22 -9.82 -9.90 -7.52
CA VAL A 22 -11.09 -9.16 -7.49
C VAL A 22 -12.25 -10.03 -7.94
N ALA A 23 -12.13 -10.68 -9.10
CA ALA A 23 -13.24 -11.40 -9.71
C ALA A 23 -13.67 -12.63 -8.90
N GLU A 24 -12.71 -13.38 -8.34
CA GLU A 24 -13.03 -14.51 -7.48
C GLU A 24 -13.76 -14.01 -6.24
N ARG A 25 -13.25 -12.95 -5.58
CA ARG A 25 -13.90 -12.40 -4.40
C ARG A 25 -15.33 -11.94 -4.67
N ALA A 26 -15.55 -11.26 -5.79
CA ALA A 26 -16.89 -10.85 -6.21
C ALA A 26 -17.83 -12.03 -6.47
N TRP A 27 -17.28 -13.19 -6.88
CA TRP A 27 -18.04 -14.42 -7.06
C TRP A 27 -18.42 -15.11 -5.74
N PHE A 28 -17.45 -15.36 -4.84
CA PHE A 28 -17.70 -16.17 -3.63
C PHE A 28 -18.09 -15.36 -2.39
N GLU A 29 -17.78 -14.07 -2.33
CA GLU A 29 -18.11 -13.14 -1.24
C GLU A 29 -18.59 -11.77 -1.78
N PRO A 30 -19.66 -11.71 -2.59
CA PRO A 30 -20.07 -10.49 -3.31
C PRO A 30 -20.35 -9.28 -2.42
N GLU A 31 -20.91 -9.50 -1.22
CA GLU A 31 -21.29 -8.44 -0.27
C GLU A 31 -20.15 -8.02 0.65
N ARG A 32 -18.98 -8.66 0.57
CA ARG A 32 -17.84 -8.30 1.42
C ARG A 32 -17.38 -6.89 1.10
N ILE A 33 -17.30 -6.03 2.11
CA ILE A 33 -16.75 -4.68 1.93
C ILE A 33 -15.25 -4.78 1.71
N MET A 34 -14.82 -4.45 0.49
CA MET A 34 -13.42 -4.52 0.07
C MET A 34 -12.72 -3.19 0.28
N VAL A 35 -13.34 -2.12 -0.21
CA VAL A 35 -12.75 -0.79 -0.21
C VAL A 35 -13.79 0.20 0.30
N SER A 36 -13.36 1.35 0.81
CA SER A 36 -14.24 2.51 0.95
C SER A 36 -13.63 3.74 0.32
N ARG A 37 -14.48 4.51 -0.36
CA ARG A 37 -14.11 5.80 -0.94
C ARG A 37 -14.56 6.95 -0.04
N PRO A 38 -13.85 8.08 -0.04
CA PRO A 38 -14.24 9.24 0.77
C PRO A 38 -15.67 9.73 0.44
N LEU A 39 -16.43 10.09 1.48
CA LEU A 39 -17.75 10.73 1.36
C LEU A 39 -17.89 11.80 2.45
N GLY A 40 -17.57 13.05 2.11
CA GLY A 40 -17.42 14.12 3.10
C GLY A 40 -16.32 13.78 4.12
N ASP A 41 -16.65 13.78 5.41
CA ASP A 41 -15.74 13.33 6.48
C ASP A 41 -15.87 11.82 6.80
N GLY A 42 -16.75 11.11 6.09
CA GLY A 42 -16.99 9.68 6.23
C GLY A 42 -16.49 8.86 5.05
N TRP A 43 -16.96 7.61 5.00
CA TRP A 43 -16.53 6.60 4.04
C TRP A 43 -17.75 5.92 3.44
N GLN A 44 -17.81 5.86 2.10
CA GLN A 44 -18.79 5.04 1.41
C GLN A 44 -18.21 3.63 1.21
N PRO A 45 -18.82 2.58 1.79
CA PRO A 45 -18.39 1.22 1.56
C PRO A 45 -18.65 0.79 0.12
N VAL A 46 -17.73 -0.02 -0.42
CA VAL A 46 -17.81 -0.63 -1.73
C VAL A 46 -17.60 -2.14 -1.55
N SER A 47 -18.64 -2.89 -1.88
CA SER A 47 -18.63 -4.36 -1.84
C SER A 47 -17.73 -4.96 -2.93
N ALA A 48 -17.38 -6.24 -2.81
CA ALA A 48 -16.59 -6.93 -3.82
C ALA A 48 -17.26 -6.91 -5.20
N ARG A 49 -18.59 -7.08 -5.26
CA ARG A 49 -19.36 -7.00 -6.50
C ARG A 49 -19.33 -5.60 -7.11
N GLU A 50 -19.53 -4.56 -6.31
CA GLU A 50 -19.49 -3.16 -6.80
C GLU A 50 -18.09 -2.79 -7.29
N LEU A 51 -17.05 -3.23 -6.58
CA LEU A 51 -15.65 -3.02 -6.96
C LEU A 51 -15.34 -3.68 -8.31
N GLU A 52 -15.70 -4.95 -8.50
CA GLU A 52 -15.49 -5.63 -9.78
C GLU A 52 -16.27 -4.94 -10.91
N ALA A 53 -17.52 -4.55 -10.67
CA ALA A 53 -18.36 -3.90 -11.67
C ALA A 53 -17.74 -2.57 -12.15
N GLU A 54 -17.23 -1.74 -11.23
CA GLU A 54 -16.59 -0.46 -11.57
C GLU A 54 -15.25 -0.67 -12.31
N ILE A 55 -14.45 -1.66 -11.88
CA ILE A 55 -13.21 -2.07 -12.57
C ILE A 55 -13.50 -2.55 -14.00
N ARG A 56 -14.50 -3.42 -14.19
CA ARG A 56 -14.91 -3.93 -15.50
C ARG A 56 -15.38 -2.81 -16.41
N ALA A 57 -16.24 -1.92 -15.92
CA ALA A 57 -16.73 -0.78 -16.70
C ALA A 57 -15.59 0.15 -17.13
N THR A 58 -14.65 0.41 -16.22
CA THR A 58 -13.46 1.23 -16.52
C THR A 58 -12.55 0.55 -17.54
N ALA A 59 -12.31 -0.76 -17.41
CA ALA A 59 -11.50 -1.55 -18.32
C ALA A 59 -12.08 -1.59 -19.74
N LYS A 60 -13.41 -1.71 -19.86
CA LYS A 60 -14.13 -1.60 -21.15
C LYS A 60 -13.85 -0.25 -21.83
N GLY A 61 -13.79 0.84 -21.06
CA GLY A 61 -13.41 2.15 -21.56
C GLY A 61 -11.99 2.21 -22.12
N LEU A 62 -11.03 1.60 -21.42
CA LEU A 62 -9.64 1.52 -21.88
C LEU A 62 -9.54 0.71 -23.19
N ILE A 63 -10.29 -0.39 -23.31
CA ILE A 63 -10.36 -1.20 -24.54
C ILE A 63 -10.95 -0.38 -25.69
N ALA A 64 -12.06 0.30 -25.46
CA ALA A 64 -12.70 1.17 -26.46
C ALA A 64 -11.80 2.36 -26.87
N ALA A 65 -10.91 2.81 -25.97
CA ALA A 65 -9.88 3.81 -26.27
C ALA A 65 -8.67 3.27 -27.04
N GLY A 66 -8.66 1.98 -27.38
CA GLY A 66 -7.63 1.33 -28.20
C GLY A 66 -6.48 0.69 -27.41
N VAL A 67 -6.59 0.53 -26.09
CA VAL A 67 -5.57 -0.19 -25.30
C VAL A 67 -5.62 -1.68 -25.64
N ASN A 68 -4.48 -2.24 -26.05
CA ASN A 68 -4.32 -3.66 -26.40
C ASN A 68 -3.67 -4.45 -25.27
N ILE A 69 -3.71 -5.78 -25.38
CA ILE A 69 -3.00 -6.66 -24.45
C ILE A 69 -1.49 -6.36 -24.52
N GLY A 70 -0.87 -6.14 -23.36
CA GLY A 70 0.55 -5.79 -23.23
C GLY A 70 0.87 -4.30 -23.37
N ASP A 71 -0.09 -3.45 -23.75
CA ASP A 71 0.13 -2.00 -23.80
C ASP A 71 0.35 -1.42 -22.41
N ARG A 72 1.26 -0.43 -22.32
CA ARG A 72 1.56 0.26 -21.06
C ARG A 72 0.66 1.48 -20.90
N VAL A 73 0.05 1.61 -19.73
CA VAL A 73 -0.77 2.78 -19.36
C VAL A 73 -0.19 3.37 -18.09
N ALA A 74 0.24 4.63 -18.17
CA ALA A 74 0.84 5.33 -17.04
C ALA A 74 -0.23 5.91 -16.10
N ILE A 75 0.05 5.91 -14.80
CA ILE A 75 -0.78 6.58 -13.78
C ILE A 75 0.10 7.53 -12.97
N MET A 76 -0.17 8.83 -13.05
CA MET A 76 0.51 9.89 -12.30
C MET A 76 -0.47 10.56 -11.32
N ALA A 77 -0.54 10.02 -10.10
CA ALA A 77 -1.46 10.51 -9.08
C ALA A 77 -1.05 10.10 -7.67
N ARG A 78 -1.50 10.88 -6.69
CA ARG A 78 -1.44 10.48 -5.27
C ARG A 78 -2.30 9.25 -5.04
N THR A 79 -2.02 8.57 -3.92
CA THR A 79 -2.80 7.44 -3.42
C THR A 79 -4.26 7.82 -3.19
N ARG A 80 -5.15 7.21 -3.98
CA ARG A 80 -6.60 7.45 -3.92
C ARG A 80 -7.37 6.25 -4.46
N TYR A 81 -8.69 6.27 -4.24
CA TYR A 81 -9.59 5.20 -4.65
C TYR A 81 -9.51 4.92 -6.16
N GLU A 82 -9.57 5.96 -6.98
CA GLU A 82 -9.56 5.85 -8.45
C GLU A 82 -8.27 5.23 -8.96
N TRP A 83 -7.15 5.43 -8.26
CA TRP A 83 -5.88 4.79 -8.60
C TRP A 83 -6.03 3.26 -8.58
N THR A 84 -6.59 2.72 -7.49
CA THR A 84 -6.84 1.27 -7.34
C THR A 84 -7.79 0.75 -8.40
N ILE A 85 -8.86 1.49 -8.73
CA ILE A 85 -9.77 1.08 -9.81
C ILE A 85 -9.05 1.03 -11.16
N LEU A 86 -8.28 2.07 -11.48
CA LEU A 86 -7.60 2.18 -12.77
C LEU A 86 -6.50 1.12 -12.95
N ASP A 87 -5.75 0.81 -11.89
CA ASP A 87 -4.69 -0.21 -11.93
C ASP A 87 -5.26 -1.61 -12.22
N PHE A 88 -6.31 -2.00 -11.50
CA PHE A 88 -6.99 -3.26 -11.80
C PHE A 88 -7.71 -3.19 -13.16
N ALA A 89 -8.27 -2.05 -13.56
CA ALA A 89 -8.91 -1.90 -14.87
C ALA A 89 -7.92 -2.05 -16.02
N ILE A 90 -6.69 -1.54 -15.88
CA ILE A 90 -5.60 -1.75 -16.84
C ILE A 90 -5.31 -3.24 -16.99
N TRP A 91 -5.18 -3.98 -15.88
CA TRP A 91 -5.00 -5.44 -15.93
C TRP A 91 -6.21 -6.17 -16.53
N PHE A 92 -7.44 -5.76 -16.20
CA PHE A 92 -8.66 -6.32 -16.79
C PHE A 92 -8.74 -6.07 -18.31
N ALA A 93 -8.17 -4.96 -18.79
CA ALA A 93 -8.02 -4.67 -20.21
C ALA A 93 -6.84 -5.42 -20.87
N GLY A 94 -6.04 -6.16 -20.10
CA GLY A 94 -4.85 -6.87 -20.57
C GLY A 94 -3.58 -6.01 -20.62
N GLY A 95 -3.64 -4.77 -20.14
CA GLY A 95 -2.52 -3.83 -20.16
C GLY A 95 -1.59 -3.93 -18.95
N VAL A 96 -0.58 -3.08 -18.94
CA VAL A 96 0.49 -3.01 -17.94
C VAL A 96 0.50 -1.62 -17.29
N THR A 97 0.43 -1.56 -15.97
CA THR A 97 0.43 -0.28 -15.26
C THR A 97 1.84 0.30 -15.13
N VAL A 98 2.04 1.58 -15.46
CA VAL A 98 3.29 2.31 -15.25
C VAL A 98 3.07 3.41 -14.21
N PRO A 99 3.32 3.15 -12.91
CA PRO A 99 3.19 4.18 -11.89
C PRO A 99 4.22 5.30 -12.06
N ILE A 100 3.76 6.54 -11.91
CA ILE A 100 4.58 7.75 -11.85
C ILE A 100 4.19 8.53 -10.60
N TYR A 101 5.18 9.06 -9.87
CA TYR A 101 4.90 9.95 -8.76
C TYR A 101 4.27 11.26 -9.26
N GLU A 102 3.26 11.75 -8.57
CA GLU A 102 2.64 13.05 -8.83
C GLU A 102 3.62 14.23 -8.69
N THR A 103 4.75 14.01 -8.03
CA THR A 103 5.83 14.98 -7.82
C THR A 103 6.93 14.90 -8.87
N SER A 104 6.84 13.97 -9.83
CA SER A 104 7.82 13.83 -10.91
C SER A 104 7.84 15.07 -11.81
N SER A 105 9.04 15.46 -12.24
CA SER A 105 9.23 16.56 -13.19
C SER A 105 8.77 16.17 -14.60
N ALA A 106 8.51 17.16 -15.46
CA ALA A 106 8.19 16.91 -16.86
C ALA A 106 9.29 16.09 -17.58
N GLU A 107 10.57 16.32 -17.28
CA GLU A 107 11.68 15.53 -17.84
C GLU A 107 11.64 14.06 -17.39
N GLN A 108 11.29 13.80 -16.12
CA GLN A 108 11.12 12.43 -15.64
C GLN A 108 9.93 11.74 -16.31
N VAL A 109 8.83 12.47 -16.50
CA VAL A 109 7.65 11.95 -17.20
C VAL A 109 7.97 11.63 -18.66
N ASP A 110 8.63 12.53 -19.40
CA ASP A 110 9.10 12.29 -20.77
C ASP A 110 9.89 11.00 -20.87
N TRP A 111 10.90 10.87 -20.02
CA TRP A 111 11.76 9.70 -19.98
C TRP A 111 10.97 8.41 -19.72
N ILE A 112 10.13 8.40 -18.67
CA ILE A 112 9.35 7.22 -18.29
C ILE A 112 8.37 6.85 -19.41
N MET A 113 7.65 7.81 -19.98
CA MET A 113 6.69 7.57 -21.06
C MET A 113 7.37 7.03 -22.31
N THR A 114 8.55 7.59 -22.65
CA THR A 114 9.37 7.16 -23.78
C THR A 114 9.89 5.73 -23.59
N ASP A 115 10.58 5.47 -22.48
CA ASP A 115 11.24 4.19 -22.22
C ASP A 115 10.23 3.05 -22.00
N SER A 116 9.12 3.33 -21.30
CA SER A 116 8.05 2.35 -21.10
C SER A 116 7.17 2.16 -22.34
N HIS A 117 7.30 3.03 -23.34
CA HIS A 117 6.41 3.07 -24.51
C HIS A 117 4.93 3.07 -24.09
N SER A 118 4.58 3.92 -23.12
CA SER A 118 3.21 4.03 -22.59
C SER A 118 2.28 4.68 -23.62
N VAL A 119 1.23 3.97 -24.02
CA VAL A 119 0.28 4.41 -25.06
C VAL A 119 -0.75 5.41 -24.52
N ALA A 120 -0.87 5.52 -23.20
CA ALA A 120 -1.76 6.44 -22.54
C ALA A 120 -1.26 6.83 -21.14
N ILE A 121 -1.74 7.96 -20.63
CA ILE A 121 -1.46 8.43 -19.26
C ILE A 121 -2.73 8.92 -18.57
N ILE A 122 -2.91 8.55 -17.31
CA ILE A 122 -3.97 9.05 -16.45
C ILE A 122 -3.32 9.89 -15.34
N VAL A 123 -3.66 11.17 -15.28
CA VAL A 123 -3.12 12.12 -14.30
C VAL A 123 -4.17 12.51 -13.26
N GLU A 124 -3.75 12.91 -12.07
CA GLU A 124 -4.71 13.27 -11.00
C GLU A 124 -5.53 14.52 -11.34
N THR A 125 -4.87 15.59 -11.78
CA THR A 125 -5.45 16.94 -11.88
C THR A 125 -5.18 17.60 -13.23
N PRO A 126 -5.97 18.62 -13.62
CA PRO A 126 -5.71 19.43 -14.81
C PRO A 126 -4.31 20.05 -14.82
N GLN A 127 -3.78 20.43 -13.65
CA GLN A 127 -2.44 20.99 -13.54
C GLN A 127 -1.36 19.98 -13.92
N LEU A 128 -1.52 18.71 -13.51
CA LEU A 128 -0.63 17.63 -13.94
C LEU A 128 -0.80 17.34 -15.43
N ARG A 129 -2.03 17.40 -15.98
CA ARG A 129 -2.26 17.27 -17.42
C ARG A 129 -1.47 18.32 -18.19
N ASP A 130 -1.53 19.57 -17.76
CA ASP A 130 -0.84 20.69 -18.42
C ASP A 130 0.68 20.58 -18.30
N LEU A 131 1.19 20.00 -17.20
CA LEU A 131 2.61 19.67 -17.02
C LEU A 131 3.11 18.60 -17.99
N VAL A 132 2.35 17.52 -18.17
CA VAL A 132 2.81 16.35 -18.95
C VAL A 132 2.56 16.52 -20.44
N LYS A 133 1.49 17.19 -20.86
CA LYS A 133 1.08 17.31 -22.26
C LYS A 133 2.20 17.79 -23.21
N PRO A 134 3.05 18.76 -22.87
CA PRO A 134 4.13 19.22 -23.76
C PRO A 134 5.26 18.20 -23.97
N VAL A 135 5.37 17.20 -23.10
CA VAL A 135 6.47 16.24 -23.07
C VAL A 135 6.03 14.80 -23.39
N LEU A 136 4.76 14.59 -23.75
CA LEU A 136 4.29 13.25 -24.12
C LEU A 136 4.86 12.84 -25.49
N PRO A 137 5.38 11.61 -25.63
CA PRO A 137 5.75 11.06 -26.93
C PRO A 137 4.56 11.03 -27.89
N SER A 138 4.82 11.19 -29.18
CA SER A 138 3.79 11.24 -30.23
C SER A 138 2.92 9.98 -30.34
N PHE A 139 3.39 8.83 -29.84
CA PHE A 139 2.62 7.59 -29.77
C PHE A 139 1.67 7.51 -28.57
N THR A 140 1.72 8.46 -27.64
CA THR A 140 0.79 8.52 -26.50
C THR A 140 -0.56 9.03 -26.98
N ALA A 141 -1.49 8.12 -27.25
CA ALA A 141 -2.76 8.43 -27.89
C ALA A 141 -3.78 9.09 -26.95
N ASN A 142 -3.75 8.74 -25.66
CA ASN A 142 -4.79 9.15 -24.71
C ASN A 142 -4.22 9.79 -23.44
N ILE A 143 -4.89 10.84 -22.97
CA ILE A 143 -4.68 11.45 -21.65
C ILE A 143 -6.01 11.64 -20.94
N TRP A 144 -6.10 11.19 -19.68
CA TRP A 144 -7.28 11.37 -18.85
C TRP A 144 -6.94 12.03 -17.52
N THR A 145 -7.93 12.71 -16.92
CA THR A 145 -7.79 13.41 -15.64
C THR A 145 -8.72 12.80 -14.58
N MET A 146 -8.18 12.33 -13.45
CA MET A 146 -8.99 11.67 -12.41
C MET A 146 -10.05 12.59 -11.81
N THR A 147 -9.68 13.83 -11.51
CA THR A 147 -10.59 14.84 -10.93
C THR A 147 -11.68 15.34 -11.89
N GLU A 148 -11.59 14.99 -13.18
CA GLU A 148 -12.65 15.23 -14.18
C GLU A 148 -13.56 13.99 -14.34
N ASN A 149 -13.65 13.15 -13.31
CA ASN A 149 -14.50 11.96 -13.27
C ASN A 149 -14.14 10.90 -14.32
N VAL A 150 -12.85 10.56 -14.42
CA VAL A 150 -12.30 9.59 -15.38
C VAL A 150 -13.03 8.24 -15.40
N LEU A 151 -13.47 7.75 -14.25
CA LEU A 151 -14.16 6.45 -14.15
C LEU A 151 -15.48 6.47 -14.92
N ALA A 152 -16.27 7.53 -14.78
CA ALA A 152 -17.51 7.71 -15.54
C ALA A 152 -17.26 7.91 -17.04
N GLN A 153 -16.20 8.65 -17.41
CA GLN A 153 -15.83 8.84 -18.82
C GLN A 153 -15.47 7.50 -19.48
N LEU A 154 -14.62 6.70 -18.84
CA LEU A 154 -14.21 5.39 -19.34
C LEU A 154 -15.39 4.42 -19.38
N ALA A 155 -16.21 4.36 -18.32
CA ALA A 155 -17.42 3.54 -18.31
C ALA A 155 -18.37 3.88 -19.47
N TYR A 156 -18.57 5.17 -19.75
CA TYR A 156 -19.39 5.61 -20.88
C TYR A 156 -18.77 5.24 -22.23
N LEU A 157 -17.46 5.45 -22.39
CA LEU A 157 -16.74 5.10 -23.62
C LEU A 157 -16.80 3.59 -23.92
N GLY A 158 -16.73 2.76 -22.87
CA GLY A 158 -16.72 1.30 -22.96
C GLY A 158 -18.10 0.63 -23.01
N ARG A 159 -19.21 1.37 -23.04
CA ARG A 159 -20.57 0.82 -22.90
C ARG A 159 -20.93 -0.27 -23.92
N ASP A 160 -20.32 -0.21 -25.11
CA ASP A 160 -20.56 -1.16 -26.21
C ASP A 160 -19.58 -2.36 -26.19
N VAL A 161 -18.61 -2.39 -25.27
CA VAL A 161 -17.68 -3.51 -25.09
C VAL A 161 -18.33 -4.57 -24.19
N SER A 162 -18.40 -5.81 -24.69
CA SER A 162 -19.01 -6.92 -23.97
C SER A 162 -18.16 -7.40 -22.76
N ASP A 163 -18.79 -8.03 -21.78
CA ASP A 163 -18.04 -8.70 -20.69
C ASP A 163 -17.20 -9.88 -21.17
N ALA A 164 -17.62 -10.55 -22.25
CA ALA A 164 -16.86 -11.62 -22.87
C ALA A 164 -15.48 -11.14 -23.37
N GLU A 165 -15.38 -9.90 -23.85
CA GLU A 165 -14.09 -9.32 -24.28
C GLU A 165 -13.16 -9.06 -23.09
N ILE A 166 -13.72 -8.66 -21.93
CA ILE A 166 -12.96 -8.54 -20.68
C ILE A 166 -12.43 -9.90 -20.25
N ASP A 167 -13.31 -10.92 -20.24
CA ASP A 167 -12.93 -12.27 -19.81
C ASP A 167 -11.87 -12.87 -20.74
N ARG A 168 -11.97 -12.64 -22.05
CA ARG A 168 -10.96 -13.03 -23.04
C ARG A 168 -9.60 -12.40 -22.75
N ARG A 169 -9.54 -11.09 -22.49
CA ARG A 169 -8.29 -10.36 -22.22
C ARG A 169 -7.66 -10.79 -20.91
N ARG A 170 -8.46 -10.95 -19.85
CA ARG A 170 -8.00 -11.47 -18.56
C ARG A 170 -7.46 -12.89 -18.69
N GLY A 171 -8.12 -13.75 -19.45
CA GLY A 171 -7.71 -15.13 -19.70
C GLY A 171 -6.45 -15.27 -20.55
N ALA A 172 -6.05 -14.22 -21.29
CA ALA A 172 -4.81 -14.20 -22.05
C ALA A 172 -3.56 -13.92 -21.18
N LEU A 173 -3.75 -13.36 -19.98
CA LEU A 173 -2.66 -13.08 -19.03
C LEU A 173 -2.38 -14.31 -18.16
N ASN A 174 -1.10 -14.53 -17.88
CA ASN A 174 -0.60 -15.61 -17.02
C ASN A 174 0.38 -15.05 -15.97
N PRO A 175 0.90 -15.87 -15.03
CA PRO A 175 1.82 -15.38 -14.00
C PRO A 175 3.10 -14.73 -14.55
N ASP A 176 3.58 -15.13 -15.73
CA ASP A 176 4.78 -14.55 -16.36
C ASP A 176 4.49 -13.26 -17.13
N SER A 177 3.22 -12.91 -17.32
CA SER A 177 2.82 -11.67 -17.98
C SER A 177 3.22 -10.46 -17.12
N LEU A 178 3.74 -9.42 -17.77
CA LEU A 178 4.14 -8.18 -17.12
C LEU A 178 2.93 -7.50 -16.46
N ALA A 179 3.02 -7.17 -15.18
CA ALA A 179 1.95 -6.46 -14.46
C ALA A 179 2.24 -4.97 -14.33
N THR A 180 3.51 -4.60 -14.12
CA THR A 180 3.90 -3.20 -13.95
C THR A 180 5.37 -2.95 -14.30
N LEU A 181 5.66 -1.69 -14.67
CA LEU A 181 7.01 -1.14 -14.75
C LEU A 181 7.18 -0.06 -13.69
N ILE A 182 8.00 -0.29 -12.68
CA ILE A 182 8.27 0.70 -11.62
C ILE A 182 9.65 1.29 -11.82
N TYR A 183 9.71 2.61 -12.06
CA TYR A 183 10.97 3.30 -12.29
C TYR A 183 11.67 3.65 -10.98
N THR A 184 12.92 3.22 -10.84
CA THR A 184 13.77 3.54 -9.67
C THR A 184 14.91 4.48 -10.07
N SER A 185 15.23 5.42 -9.19
CA SER A 185 16.45 6.23 -9.30
C SER A 185 17.64 5.34 -8.95
N GLY A 186 18.18 4.61 -9.93
CA GLY A 186 19.42 3.86 -9.75
C GLY A 186 20.57 4.76 -9.30
N THR A 187 21.66 4.16 -8.82
CA THR A 187 22.82 4.89 -8.26
C THR A 187 23.58 5.74 -9.28
N THR A 188 23.33 5.57 -10.58
CA THR A 188 23.84 6.42 -11.67
C THR A 188 22.85 6.47 -12.86
N GLY A 189 22.65 7.65 -13.44
CA GLY A 189 21.94 7.83 -14.72
C GLY A 189 20.42 8.01 -14.64
N LYS A 190 19.76 7.85 -15.80
CA LYS A 190 18.29 7.96 -15.93
C LYS A 190 17.60 6.80 -15.18
N PRO A 191 16.42 7.02 -14.58
CA PRO A 191 15.67 5.98 -13.87
C PRO A 191 15.45 4.73 -14.74
N LYS A 192 15.49 3.54 -14.15
CA LYS A 192 15.29 2.27 -14.88
C LYS A 192 13.97 1.63 -14.49
N GLY A 193 13.22 1.13 -15.47
CA GLY A 193 11.96 0.43 -15.26
C GLY A 193 12.19 -1.00 -14.76
N VAL A 194 11.89 -1.26 -13.50
CA VAL A 194 11.86 -2.62 -12.94
C VAL A 194 10.61 -3.33 -13.46
N GLN A 195 10.82 -4.47 -14.12
CA GLN A 195 9.76 -5.30 -14.67
C GLN A 195 9.25 -6.26 -13.60
N LEU A 196 7.99 -6.13 -13.20
CA LEU A 196 7.35 -7.02 -12.23
C LEU A 196 6.15 -7.70 -12.88
N THR A 197 6.12 -9.03 -12.80
CA THR A 197 5.05 -9.86 -13.39
C THR A 197 3.87 -10.02 -12.43
N HIS A 198 2.76 -10.55 -12.95
CA HIS A 198 1.63 -10.94 -12.10
C HIS A 198 2.05 -11.97 -11.06
N GLY A 199 2.85 -12.96 -11.45
CA GLY A 199 3.37 -14.02 -10.61
C GLY A 199 4.26 -13.51 -9.48
N ASN A 200 5.05 -12.46 -9.73
CA ASN A 200 5.84 -11.82 -8.68
C ASN A 200 4.93 -11.30 -7.55
N PHE A 201 3.90 -10.52 -7.89
CA PHE A 201 2.97 -10.00 -6.88
C PHE A 201 2.08 -11.07 -6.26
N LEU A 202 1.68 -12.10 -7.02
CA LEU A 202 0.93 -13.23 -6.46
C LEU A 202 1.75 -13.97 -5.40
N ALA A 203 3.02 -14.25 -5.68
CA ALA A 203 3.92 -14.91 -4.75
C ALA A 203 4.20 -14.04 -3.52
N GLU A 204 4.60 -12.77 -3.73
CA GLU A 204 4.90 -11.85 -2.64
C GLU A 204 3.67 -11.61 -1.75
N CYS A 205 2.56 -11.14 -2.34
CA CYS A 205 1.37 -10.80 -1.56
C CYS A 205 0.76 -12.06 -0.91
N GLY A 206 0.83 -13.23 -1.56
CA GLY A 206 0.43 -14.49 -0.97
C GLY A 206 1.19 -14.81 0.31
N ASN A 207 2.53 -14.81 0.22
CA ASN A 207 3.38 -15.16 1.35
C ASN A 207 3.37 -14.10 2.46
N VAL A 208 3.27 -12.80 2.12
CA VAL A 208 3.11 -11.72 3.11
C VAL A 208 1.76 -11.81 3.83
N VAL A 209 0.66 -11.98 3.10
CA VAL A 209 -0.68 -12.08 3.69
C VAL A 209 -0.77 -13.29 4.62
N GLN A 210 -0.22 -14.44 4.23
CA GLN A 210 -0.20 -15.64 5.07
C GLN A 210 0.74 -15.49 6.26
N GLY A 211 1.94 -14.93 6.05
CA GLY A 211 2.93 -14.72 7.11
C GLY A 211 2.47 -13.74 8.19
N ALA A 212 1.75 -12.69 7.78
CA ALA A 212 1.15 -11.68 8.66
C ALA A 212 -0.39 -11.81 8.72
N ALA A 213 -0.89 -13.04 8.77
CA ALA A 213 -2.33 -13.33 8.78
C ALA A 213 -3.07 -12.69 9.98
N ASP A 214 -2.39 -12.47 11.11
CA ASP A 214 -2.95 -11.77 12.27
C ASP A 214 -3.25 -10.29 12.00
N LEU A 215 -2.71 -9.74 10.91
CA LEU A 215 -3.00 -8.38 10.41
C LEU A 215 -3.96 -8.42 9.23
N PHE A 216 -3.59 -9.13 8.14
CA PHE A 216 -4.32 -9.10 6.87
C PHE A 216 -5.62 -9.91 6.89
N MET A 217 -5.68 -11.00 7.65
CA MET A 217 -6.85 -11.88 7.73
C MET A 217 -7.61 -11.73 9.06
N LYS A 218 -7.30 -10.68 9.84
CA LYS A 218 -8.01 -10.38 11.09
C LYS A 218 -9.50 -10.15 10.82
N PRO A 219 -10.42 -10.81 11.56
CA PRO A 219 -11.85 -10.48 11.47
C PRO A 219 -12.10 -9.01 11.77
N GLY A 220 -12.80 -8.31 10.86
CA GLY A 220 -13.00 -6.86 10.95
C GLY A 220 -11.72 -6.03 10.77
N GLY A 221 -10.66 -6.64 10.25
CA GLY A 221 -9.40 -6.00 9.92
C GLY A 221 -9.58 -4.92 8.85
N SER A 222 -8.82 -3.84 8.99
CA SER A 222 -8.83 -2.74 8.03
C SER A 222 -7.50 -1.99 8.03
N THR A 223 -7.16 -1.38 6.89
CA THR A 223 -5.99 -0.50 6.79
C THR A 223 -6.29 0.74 5.95
N LEU A 224 -5.63 1.85 6.31
CA LEU A 224 -5.68 3.11 5.56
C LEU A 224 -4.36 3.23 4.79
N LEU A 225 -4.43 3.18 3.47
CA LEU A 225 -3.29 3.30 2.58
C LEU A 225 -2.99 4.77 2.30
N PHE A 226 -1.87 5.23 2.83
CA PHE A 226 -1.32 6.59 2.62
C PHE A 226 0.14 6.57 2.13
N LEU A 227 0.69 5.38 1.90
CA LEU A 227 1.94 5.22 1.16
C LEU A 227 1.69 5.47 -0.32
N PRO A 228 2.62 6.09 -1.06
CA PRO A 228 2.50 6.24 -2.50
C PRO A 228 2.34 4.87 -3.17
N VAL A 229 1.21 4.67 -3.86
CA VAL A 229 0.97 3.48 -4.70
C VAL A 229 1.83 3.49 -5.97
N ALA A 230 2.48 4.61 -6.27
CA ALA A 230 3.55 4.64 -7.27
C ALA A 230 4.81 3.87 -6.83
N HIS A 231 4.98 3.63 -5.52
CA HIS A 231 6.06 2.84 -4.96
C HIS A 231 5.65 1.38 -4.77
N VAL A 232 6.60 0.45 -4.93
CA VAL A 232 6.34 -1.00 -4.78
C VAL A 232 5.72 -1.36 -3.43
N PHE A 233 6.12 -0.66 -2.36
CA PHE A 233 5.59 -0.91 -1.02
C PHE A 233 4.09 -0.57 -0.94
N GLY A 234 3.67 0.58 -1.47
CA GLY A 234 2.26 0.96 -1.55
C GLY A 234 1.46 -0.01 -2.43
N ARG A 235 2.04 -0.47 -3.54
CA ARG A 235 1.43 -1.51 -4.40
C ARG A 235 1.23 -2.83 -3.67
N MET A 236 2.23 -3.30 -2.93
CA MET A 236 2.10 -4.53 -2.12
C MET A 236 0.97 -4.39 -1.10
N VAL A 237 0.83 -3.24 -0.43
CA VAL A 237 -0.30 -3.01 0.48
C VAL A 237 -1.64 -3.09 -0.23
N GLN A 238 -1.77 -2.40 -1.38
CA GLN A 238 -3.00 -2.40 -2.17
C GLN A 238 -3.37 -3.82 -2.59
N ILE A 239 -2.45 -4.54 -3.24
CA ILE A 239 -2.69 -5.87 -3.78
C ILE A 239 -2.90 -6.90 -2.66
N GLY A 240 -2.08 -6.86 -1.60
CA GLY A 240 -2.22 -7.71 -0.41
C GLY A 240 -3.55 -7.49 0.31
N SER A 241 -4.03 -6.24 0.40
CA SER A 241 -5.34 -5.94 0.99
C SER A 241 -6.49 -6.51 0.15
N ILE A 242 -6.46 -6.30 -1.18
CA ILE A 242 -7.46 -6.86 -2.09
C ILE A 242 -7.44 -8.40 -2.04
N ARG A 243 -6.25 -9.00 -2.07
CA ARG A 243 -6.06 -10.45 -1.93
C ARG A 243 -6.70 -10.99 -0.66
N ALA A 244 -6.39 -10.38 0.49
CA ALA A 244 -6.89 -10.82 1.78
C ALA A 244 -8.40 -10.56 1.97
N GLY A 245 -8.99 -9.68 1.16
CA GLY A 245 -10.33 -9.16 1.42
C GLY A 245 -10.34 -8.23 2.63
N LEU A 246 -9.22 -7.55 2.88
CA LEU A 246 -9.07 -6.60 3.97
C LEU A 246 -9.78 -5.30 3.61
N HIS A 247 -10.52 -4.72 4.55
CA HIS A 247 -11.21 -3.45 4.32
C HIS A 247 -10.20 -2.31 4.17
N LEU A 248 -10.07 -1.80 2.94
CA LEU A 248 -9.09 -0.80 2.54
C LEU A 248 -9.73 0.58 2.38
N ALA A 249 -9.03 1.63 2.82
CA ALA A 249 -9.30 3.01 2.42
C ALA A 249 -8.01 3.71 2.01
N HIS A 250 -8.13 4.91 1.44
CA HIS A 250 -6.99 5.66 0.90
C HIS A 250 -6.93 7.05 1.51
N CYS A 251 -5.72 7.56 1.74
CA CYS A 251 -5.50 8.96 2.12
C CYS A 251 -4.37 9.54 1.25
N GLY A 252 -4.75 10.37 0.27
CA GLY A 252 -3.82 11.01 -0.66
C GLY A 252 -3.20 12.31 -0.12
N ASP A 253 -3.88 13.00 0.80
CA ASP A 253 -3.35 14.19 1.47
C ASP A 253 -2.80 13.85 2.86
N VAL A 254 -1.60 13.31 2.86
CA VAL A 254 -0.91 12.88 4.09
C VAL A 254 -0.63 14.05 5.05
N LEU A 255 -0.46 15.26 4.52
CA LEU A 255 -0.11 16.43 5.32
C LEU A 255 -1.33 17.10 5.95
N GLY A 256 -2.44 17.20 5.21
CA GLY A 256 -3.65 17.87 5.66
C GLY A 256 -4.70 16.95 6.27
N ARG A 257 -4.82 15.70 5.80
CA ARG A 257 -5.95 14.82 6.13
C ARG A 257 -5.62 13.57 6.94
N LEU A 258 -4.38 13.08 6.94
CA LEU A 258 -4.03 11.78 7.55
C LEU A 258 -4.57 11.59 8.98
N THR A 259 -4.43 12.59 9.86
CA THR A 259 -4.88 12.44 11.25
C THR A 259 -6.41 12.33 11.34
N THR A 260 -7.12 13.13 10.54
CA THR A 260 -8.59 13.12 10.46
C THR A 260 -9.09 11.80 9.87
N ASP A 261 -8.46 11.33 8.79
CA ASP A 261 -8.84 10.11 8.10
C ASP A 261 -8.54 8.86 8.94
N LEU A 262 -7.43 8.84 9.69
CA LEU A 262 -7.16 7.78 10.68
C LEU A 262 -8.21 7.77 11.79
N ALA A 263 -8.62 8.95 12.29
CA ALA A 263 -9.61 9.05 13.35
C ALA A 263 -11.02 8.63 12.90
N SER A 264 -11.39 8.91 11.65
CA SER A 264 -12.70 8.52 11.10
C SER A 264 -12.73 7.06 10.64
N PHE A 265 -11.69 6.58 9.95
CA PHE A 265 -11.62 5.22 9.41
C PHE A 265 -11.28 4.17 10.48
N LYS A 266 -10.44 4.55 11.47
CA LYS A 266 -10.00 3.70 12.58
C LYS A 266 -9.38 2.37 12.12
N PRO A 267 -8.28 2.36 11.33
CA PRO A 267 -7.68 1.11 10.87
C PRO A 267 -7.20 0.22 12.03
N THR A 268 -7.09 -1.08 11.80
CA THR A 268 -6.57 -2.04 12.81
C THR A 268 -5.05 -2.18 12.76
N PHE A 269 -4.46 -1.86 11.60
CA PHE A 269 -3.02 -1.70 11.42
C PHE A 269 -2.74 -0.70 10.30
N VAL A 270 -1.55 -0.13 10.29
CA VAL A 270 -1.11 0.83 9.26
C VAL A 270 0.20 0.40 8.64
N LEU A 271 0.49 0.87 7.44
CA LEU A 271 1.80 0.72 6.83
C LEU A 271 2.39 2.10 6.63
N ALA A 272 3.60 2.32 7.15
CA ALA A 272 4.19 3.64 7.21
C ALA A 272 5.71 3.58 7.08
N VAL A 273 6.30 4.63 6.52
CA VAL A 273 7.76 4.82 6.55
C VAL A 273 8.19 5.37 7.91
N PRO A 274 9.45 5.13 8.35
CA PRO A 274 9.97 5.60 9.64
C PRO A 274 9.66 7.04 10.00
N ARG A 275 9.79 7.96 9.04
CA ARG A 275 9.53 9.40 9.22
C ARG A 275 8.13 9.70 9.75
N ILE A 276 7.12 8.88 9.43
CA ILE A 276 5.77 9.06 9.96
C ILE A 276 5.74 8.78 11.46
N PHE A 277 6.37 7.70 11.90
CA PHE A 277 6.50 7.36 13.31
C PHE A 277 7.31 8.41 14.08
N GLU A 278 8.38 8.93 13.50
CA GLU A 278 9.15 10.04 14.10
C GLU A 278 8.29 11.30 14.24
N LYS A 279 7.54 11.66 13.20
CA LYS A 279 6.64 12.82 13.21
C LYS A 279 5.54 12.69 14.26
N VAL A 280 4.95 11.50 14.40
CA VAL A 280 3.92 11.23 15.43
C VAL A 280 4.53 11.35 16.83
N TYR A 281 5.71 10.76 17.07
CA TYR A 281 6.41 10.87 18.35
C TYR A 281 6.74 12.32 18.71
N ASN A 282 7.43 13.03 17.80
CA ASN A 282 7.87 14.41 18.01
C ASN A 282 6.67 15.37 18.16
N GLY A 283 5.61 15.15 17.39
CA GLY A 283 4.37 15.92 17.51
C GLY A 283 3.65 15.69 18.85
N ALA A 284 3.66 14.46 19.36
CA ALA A 284 3.11 14.15 20.68
C ALA A 284 3.96 14.76 21.81
N GLU A 285 5.29 14.71 21.70
CA GLU A 285 6.20 15.34 22.66
C GLU A 285 6.01 16.86 22.69
N ALA A 286 6.01 17.52 21.53
CA ALA A 286 5.81 18.96 21.42
C ALA A 286 4.46 19.41 22.01
N LYS A 287 3.39 18.65 21.75
CA LYS A 287 2.07 18.91 22.38
C LYS A 287 2.12 18.73 23.90
N ALA A 288 2.89 17.77 24.41
CA ALA A 288 3.05 17.58 25.84
C ALA A 288 3.86 18.72 26.48
N ASP A 289 4.95 19.17 25.86
CA ASP A 289 5.74 20.32 26.32
C ASP A 289 4.88 21.60 26.35
N ALA A 290 4.13 21.88 25.28
CA ALA A 290 3.22 23.02 25.22
C ALA A 290 2.13 22.99 26.31
N ALA A 291 1.71 21.79 26.74
CA ALA A 291 0.75 21.59 27.82
C ALA A 291 1.39 21.52 29.22
N GLY A 292 2.69 21.80 29.37
CA GLY A 292 3.43 21.70 30.64
C GLY A 292 3.64 20.26 31.14
N LYS A 293 3.43 19.26 30.28
CA LYS A 293 3.48 17.81 30.58
C LYS A 293 4.67 17.10 29.93
N GLY A 294 5.65 17.84 29.41
CA GLY A 294 6.83 17.30 28.74
C GLY A 294 7.61 16.28 29.55
N ALA A 295 7.89 16.58 30.83
CA ALA A 295 8.59 15.66 31.73
C ALA A 295 7.82 14.34 31.93
N ILE A 296 6.49 14.40 31.95
CA ILE A 296 5.62 13.21 32.04
C ILE A 296 5.76 12.38 30.76
N PHE A 297 5.74 13.02 29.59
CA PHE A 297 5.92 12.34 28.31
C PHE A 297 7.27 11.64 28.21
N ARG A 298 8.38 12.33 28.52
CA ARG A 298 9.73 11.74 28.51
C ARG A 298 9.86 10.56 29.47
N LYS A 299 9.28 10.67 30.67
CA LYS A 299 9.23 9.55 31.63
C LYS A 299 8.39 8.38 31.12
N ALA A 300 7.25 8.66 30.48
CA ALA A 300 6.43 7.64 29.83
C ALA A 300 7.19 6.94 28.69
N ALA A 301 7.93 7.68 27.88
CA ALA A 301 8.74 7.13 26.80
C ALA A 301 9.83 6.19 27.34
N ALA A 302 10.55 6.60 28.40
CA ALA A 302 11.54 5.75 29.05
C ALA A 302 10.92 4.44 29.60
N VAL A 303 9.76 4.54 30.26
CA VAL A 303 9.03 3.35 30.76
C VAL A 303 8.54 2.45 29.63
N ALA A 304 8.11 3.01 28.50
CA ALA A 304 7.70 2.22 27.34
C ALA A 304 8.88 1.42 26.78
N ILE A 305 10.04 2.06 26.65
CA ILE A 305 11.27 1.41 26.17
C ILE A 305 11.71 0.30 27.14
N GLU A 306 11.77 0.59 28.45
CA GLU A 306 12.13 -0.39 29.47
C GLU A 306 11.17 -1.59 29.48
N TYR A 307 9.86 -1.32 29.43
CA TYR A 307 8.83 -2.37 29.34
C TYR A 307 8.99 -3.22 28.09
N SER A 308 9.28 -2.58 26.96
CA SER A 308 9.53 -3.24 25.69
C SER A 308 10.74 -4.17 25.78
N GLN A 309 11.87 -3.72 26.32
CA GLN A 309 13.06 -4.55 26.50
C GLN A 309 12.82 -5.70 27.49
N ALA A 310 12.01 -5.46 28.53
CA ALA A 310 11.61 -6.50 29.48
C ALA A 310 10.77 -7.61 28.82
N LEU A 311 9.99 -7.31 27.76
CA LEU A 311 9.29 -8.32 26.97
C LEU A 311 10.26 -9.28 26.27
N ASP A 312 11.39 -8.79 25.75
CA ASP A 312 12.38 -9.66 25.07
C ASP A 312 13.03 -10.65 26.03
N SER A 313 13.29 -10.23 27.27
CA SER A 313 13.87 -11.09 28.31
C SER A 313 12.86 -11.98 29.03
N GLY A 314 11.56 -11.76 28.81
CA GLY A 314 10.46 -12.43 29.52
C GLY A 314 10.31 -12.05 31.00
N LYS A 315 11.09 -11.08 31.50
CA LYS A 315 11.13 -10.70 32.93
C LYS A 315 10.65 -9.27 33.13
N ILE A 316 9.36 -9.12 33.46
CA ILE A 316 8.76 -7.80 33.75
C ILE A 316 8.52 -7.67 35.26
N SER A 317 9.17 -6.71 35.91
CA SER A 317 8.99 -6.47 37.34
C SER A 317 7.57 -5.94 37.66
N PRO A 318 6.98 -6.27 38.83
CA PRO A 318 5.67 -5.75 39.22
C PRO A 318 5.59 -4.22 39.23
N ALA A 319 6.66 -3.56 39.69
CA ALA A 319 6.75 -2.09 39.70
C ALA A 319 6.72 -1.50 38.28
N LEU A 320 7.39 -2.13 37.33
CA LEU A 320 7.39 -1.71 35.93
C LEU A 320 6.00 -1.88 35.31
N ARG A 321 5.28 -2.98 35.60
CA ARG A 321 3.89 -3.18 35.16
C ARG A 321 2.95 -2.07 35.65
N ILE A 322 3.07 -1.67 36.91
CA ILE A 322 2.24 -0.61 37.49
C ILE A 322 2.55 0.74 36.83
N LYS A 323 3.83 1.10 36.69
CA LYS A 323 4.24 2.33 35.99
C LYS A 323 3.74 2.35 34.54
N HIS A 324 3.88 1.24 33.84
CA HIS A 324 3.41 1.08 32.46
C HIS A 324 1.89 1.26 32.36
N ALA A 325 1.11 0.59 33.22
CA ALA A 325 -0.34 0.72 33.25
C ALA A 325 -0.81 2.16 33.55
N LEU A 326 -0.09 2.89 34.40
CA LEU A 326 -0.35 4.31 34.65
C LEU A 326 -0.12 5.15 33.39
N PHE A 327 1.02 4.97 32.71
CA PHE A 327 1.33 5.71 31.49
C PHE A 327 0.49 5.27 30.29
N ASP A 328 -0.07 4.07 30.30
CA ASP A 328 -1.02 3.62 29.30
C ASP A 328 -2.26 4.53 29.26
N LYS A 329 -2.82 4.83 30.43
CA LYS A 329 -3.96 5.74 30.56
C LYS A 329 -3.58 7.20 30.27
N LEU A 330 -2.39 7.64 30.69
CA LEU A 330 -2.01 9.05 30.60
C LEU A 330 -1.46 9.47 29.23
N VAL A 331 -0.73 8.57 28.56
CA VAL A 331 0.09 8.88 27.37
C VAL A 331 -0.16 7.87 26.23
N TYR A 332 0.05 6.57 26.44
CA TYR A 332 0.09 5.61 25.31
C TYR A 332 -1.26 5.47 24.61
N SER A 333 -2.37 5.53 25.36
CA SER A 333 -3.71 5.57 24.78
C SER A 333 -3.92 6.73 23.81
N LYS A 334 -3.30 7.90 24.05
CA LYS A 334 -3.38 9.06 23.16
C LYS A 334 -2.56 8.87 21.89
N ILE A 335 -1.41 8.19 22.00
CA ILE A 335 -0.61 7.80 20.82
C ILE A 335 -1.43 6.85 19.94
N ARG A 336 -2.04 5.81 20.53
CA ARG A 336 -2.92 4.88 19.82
C ARG A 336 -4.14 5.59 19.20
N HIS A 337 -4.76 6.52 19.92
CA HIS A 337 -5.84 7.35 19.37
C HIS A 337 -5.40 8.21 18.19
N GLY A 338 -4.18 8.76 18.22
CA GLY A 338 -3.61 9.50 17.09
C GLY A 338 -3.45 8.67 15.82
N LEU A 339 -3.38 7.34 15.95
CA LEU A 339 -3.37 6.39 14.84
C LEU A 339 -4.76 5.80 14.50
N GLY A 340 -5.83 6.34 15.06
CA GLY A 340 -7.21 5.86 14.83
C GLY A 340 -7.77 4.96 15.93
N GLY A 341 -7.02 4.71 17.01
CA GLY A 341 -7.50 4.08 18.24
C GLY A 341 -7.60 2.55 18.21
N ARG A 342 -7.73 1.92 17.03
CA ARG A 342 -7.75 0.46 16.86
C ARG A 342 -6.43 -0.13 16.37
N VAL A 343 -5.42 0.70 16.12
CA VAL A 343 -4.12 0.26 15.62
C VAL A 343 -3.35 -0.50 16.70
N GLU A 344 -3.05 -1.76 16.42
CA GLU A 344 -2.28 -2.66 17.30
C GLU A 344 -0.89 -3.04 16.73
N ALA A 345 -0.71 -2.79 15.44
CA ALA A 345 0.52 -3.06 14.72
C ALA A 345 0.70 -2.09 13.57
N ALA A 346 1.92 -1.97 13.10
CA ALA A 346 2.24 -1.30 11.86
C ALA A 346 3.36 -2.04 11.14
N ILE A 347 3.34 -2.04 9.82
CA ILE A 347 4.46 -2.53 9.00
C ILE A 347 5.29 -1.32 8.56
N SER A 348 6.60 -1.38 8.78
CA SER A 348 7.53 -0.30 8.46
C SER A 348 8.60 -0.79 7.49
N GLY A 349 8.90 0.02 6.47
CA GLY A 349 9.90 -0.31 5.47
C GLY A 349 10.39 0.92 4.70
N GLY A 350 11.34 0.71 3.79
CA GLY A 350 11.93 1.76 2.94
C GLY A 350 13.03 2.58 3.62
N ALA A 351 13.13 2.58 4.94
CA ALA A 351 14.25 3.15 5.71
C ALA A 351 14.33 2.51 7.11
N PRO A 352 15.46 2.65 7.83
CA PRO A 352 15.57 2.19 9.22
C PRO A 352 14.71 3.03 10.19
N LEU A 353 14.01 2.39 11.13
CA LEU A 353 13.23 3.09 12.17
C LEU A 353 14.08 3.55 13.38
N GLY A 354 15.12 2.79 13.69
CA GLY A 354 15.93 2.97 14.89
C GLY A 354 15.32 2.28 16.12
N GLU A 355 16.17 1.54 16.86
CA GLU A 355 15.76 0.69 17.98
C GLU A 355 14.98 1.42 19.07
N ARG A 356 15.39 2.65 19.41
CA ARG A 356 14.73 3.47 20.43
C ARG A 356 13.24 3.65 20.12
N LEU A 357 12.94 3.97 18.87
CA LEU A 357 11.59 4.27 18.45
C LEU A 357 10.77 2.97 18.32
N GLY A 358 11.38 1.90 17.81
CA GLY A 358 10.77 0.55 17.79
C GLY A 358 10.39 0.07 19.19
N HIS A 359 11.30 0.22 20.17
CA HIS A 359 11.02 -0.13 21.56
C HIS A 359 9.92 0.76 22.17
N PHE A 360 9.96 2.07 21.92
CA PHE A 360 8.91 2.98 22.38
C PHE A 360 7.53 2.56 21.89
N TYR A 361 7.36 2.33 20.58
CA TYR A 361 6.04 1.99 20.03
C TYR A 361 5.55 0.63 20.53
N ARG A 362 6.41 -0.39 20.58
CA ARG A 362 6.05 -1.69 21.14
C ARG A 362 5.64 -1.57 22.61
N GLY A 363 6.37 -0.76 23.38
CA GLY A 363 6.01 -0.41 24.75
C GLY A 363 4.70 0.36 24.86
N ALA A 364 4.37 1.20 23.88
CA ALA A 364 3.09 1.92 23.79
C ALA A 364 1.94 1.06 23.24
N GLY A 365 2.15 -0.25 23.01
CA GLY A 365 1.13 -1.18 22.53
C GLY A 365 0.94 -1.22 21.01
N ILE A 366 1.90 -0.72 20.24
CA ILE A 366 1.90 -0.77 18.77
C ILE A 366 3.15 -1.51 18.31
N ARG A 367 2.98 -2.71 17.75
CA ARG A 367 4.10 -3.49 17.23
C ARG A 367 4.51 -2.92 15.86
N VAL A 368 5.70 -2.33 15.76
CA VAL A 368 6.24 -1.90 14.47
C VAL A 368 7.07 -3.03 13.87
N LEU A 369 6.51 -3.70 12.88
CA LEU A 369 7.10 -4.81 12.16
C LEU A 369 7.97 -4.24 11.04
N GLU A 370 9.28 -4.13 11.28
CA GLU A 370 10.22 -3.67 10.26
C GLU A 370 10.45 -4.77 9.20
N GLY A 371 10.49 -4.36 7.94
CA GLY A 371 10.84 -5.20 6.80
C GLY A 371 11.81 -4.48 5.87
N TYR A 372 12.61 -5.26 5.15
CA TYR A 372 13.54 -4.78 4.14
C TYR A 372 13.17 -5.34 2.79
N GLY A 373 13.40 -4.56 1.75
CA GLY A 373 13.02 -4.92 0.40
C GLY A 373 13.36 -3.83 -0.61
N LEU A 374 13.33 -4.20 -1.89
CA LEU A 374 13.54 -3.30 -3.01
C LEU A 374 12.40 -3.44 -4.03
N THR A 375 12.35 -2.50 -4.98
CA THR A 375 11.45 -2.63 -6.13
C THR A 375 11.74 -3.91 -6.91
N GLU A 376 13.01 -4.23 -7.08
CA GLU A 376 13.53 -5.40 -7.77
C GLU A 376 13.17 -6.73 -7.08
N THR A 377 12.79 -6.69 -5.80
CA THR A 377 12.32 -7.85 -5.03
C THR A 377 10.81 -7.87 -4.85
N THR A 378 10.05 -7.07 -5.61
CA THR A 378 8.58 -6.98 -5.52
C THR A 378 8.06 -6.48 -4.17
N ALA A 379 8.80 -5.58 -3.52
CA ALA A 379 8.64 -5.16 -2.12
C ALA A 379 9.49 -6.00 -1.17
N GLY A 380 8.92 -6.74 -0.23
CA GLY A 380 9.65 -7.28 0.91
C GLY A 380 10.55 -8.47 0.57
N ALA A 381 11.81 -8.42 0.97
CA ALA A 381 12.69 -9.59 1.05
C ALA A 381 12.66 -10.19 2.47
N THR A 382 12.61 -9.34 3.49
CA THR A 382 12.47 -9.74 4.89
C THR A 382 11.33 -9.00 5.57
N LEU A 383 10.76 -9.63 6.60
CA LEU A 383 9.74 -9.01 7.43
C LEU A 383 9.81 -9.56 8.85
N ASN A 384 9.66 -8.68 9.84
CA ASN A 384 9.32 -9.12 11.19
C ASN A 384 7.87 -9.61 11.21
N LEU A 385 7.66 -10.85 11.64
CA LEU A 385 6.33 -11.37 11.92
C LEU A 385 5.99 -11.19 13.39
N THR A 386 4.71 -11.07 13.71
CA THR A 386 4.23 -10.98 15.10
C THR A 386 4.78 -12.09 16.00
N THR A 387 4.93 -13.30 15.46
CA THR A 387 5.40 -14.50 16.18
C THR A 387 6.91 -14.54 16.42
N ALA A 388 7.69 -13.71 15.72
CA ALA A 388 9.16 -13.73 15.75
C ALA A 388 9.76 -12.31 15.73
N HIS A 389 9.02 -11.33 16.26
CA HIS A 389 9.40 -9.92 16.20
C HIS A 389 10.65 -9.63 17.05
N ARG A 390 11.67 -9.06 16.41
CA ARG A 390 12.88 -8.53 17.05
C ARG A 390 13.07 -7.07 16.67
N VAL A 391 12.94 -6.17 17.66
CA VAL A 391 13.20 -4.73 17.47
C VAL A 391 14.66 -4.52 17.05
N GLY A 392 14.90 -3.63 16.08
CA GLY A 392 16.24 -3.38 15.53
C GLY A 392 16.68 -4.35 14.44
N SER A 393 15.84 -5.32 14.09
CA SER A 393 16.06 -6.22 12.95
C SER A 393 15.03 -5.93 11.87
N VAL A 394 15.36 -6.20 10.60
CA VAL A 394 14.40 -6.20 9.48
C VAL A 394 13.65 -7.52 9.34
N GLY A 395 13.81 -8.43 10.31
CA GLY A 395 13.11 -9.71 10.39
C GLY A 395 13.81 -10.85 9.64
N LYS A 396 13.06 -11.93 9.43
CA LYS A 396 13.49 -13.12 8.68
C LYS A 396 13.10 -12.98 7.21
N PRO A 397 13.69 -13.77 6.29
CA PRO A 397 13.19 -13.85 4.92
C PRO A 397 11.68 -14.09 4.91
N ILE A 398 10.97 -13.38 4.03
CA ILE A 398 9.56 -13.63 3.76
C ILE A 398 9.42 -15.07 3.26
N PRO A 399 8.34 -15.80 3.62
CA PRO A 399 8.13 -17.14 3.10
C PRO A 399 8.27 -17.21 1.58
N GLY A 400 9.04 -18.17 1.07
CA GLY A 400 9.36 -18.30 -0.35
C GLY A 400 10.65 -17.62 -0.79
N THR A 401 11.34 -16.92 0.12
CA THR A 401 12.58 -16.17 -0.17
C THR A 401 13.81 -16.84 0.46
N THR A 402 14.93 -16.74 -0.26
CA THR A 402 16.28 -17.10 0.19
C THR A 402 17.15 -15.84 0.23
N ILE A 403 17.95 -15.67 1.29
CA ILE A 403 18.89 -14.55 1.47
C ILE A 403 20.29 -15.05 1.76
#